data_AF-A0A5C4V486-F1
#
_entry.id   AF-A0A5C4V486-F1
#
_cell.length_a   1.000
_cell.length_b   1.000
_cell.length_c   1.000
_cell.angle_alpha   90.00
_cell.angle_beta   90.00
_cell.angle_gamma   90.00
#
_symmetry.space_group_name_H-M   'P 1'
#
loop_
_entity.id
_entity.type
_entity.pdbx_description
1 polymer ?
#
loop_
_entity_poly.entity_id
_entity_poly.type
_entity_poly.pdbx_seq_one_letter_code
_entity_poly.pdbx_strand_id
1 'polypeptide(L)'
;MRSWTFRSTFPTYAPPPITAISGGAAALIYEGYCGDDPFLYFRLWLVAQGKAVYEGALDAVDSLADHRPVQLLATKPMSDWDEDSEWPWLESLLYVALHAYEHTTGKNFDDAIATRRPDTLRSVFEGDPAGEPWDLSNPEEIRRRGPRLAALFLH
;
A
#
# COMPACT_ATOMS: atom_id res chain seq x y z
N MET A 1 -13.31 29.81 -19.61
CA MET A 1 -12.81 29.13 -18.39
C MET A 1 -13.99 28.52 -17.67
N ARG A 2 -14.04 27.19 -17.52
CA ARG A 2 -15.11 26.52 -16.78
C ARG A 2 -14.67 26.41 -15.33
N SER A 3 -15.43 27.00 -14.40
CA SER A 3 -15.18 26.86 -12.96
C SER A 3 -15.63 25.46 -12.53
N TRP A 4 -14.75 24.76 -11.83
CA TRP A 4 -15.09 23.53 -11.12
C TRP A 4 -15.31 23.89 -9.67
N THR A 5 -16.56 23.79 -9.20
CA THR A 5 -16.90 23.86 -7.78
C THR A 5 -16.73 22.48 -7.17
N PHE A 6 -15.67 22.28 -6.40
CA PHE A 6 -15.49 21.08 -5.60
C PHE A 6 -16.52 21.08 -4.45
N ARG A 7 -17.59 20.31 -4.61
CA ARG A 7 -18.60 20.13 -3.57
C ARG A 7 -18.11 19.04 -2.60
N SER A 8 -17.66 19.46 -1.43
CA SER A 8 -17.26 18.58 -0.32
C SER A 8 -18.49 17.88 0.27
N THR A 9 -18.92 16.80 -0.37
CA THR A 9 -19.73 15.76 0.28
C THR A 9 -19.12 14.44 -0.10
N PHE A 10 -17.94 14.14 0.46
CA PHE A 10 -17.56 12.74 0.60
C PHE A 10 -18.51 12.16 1.65
N PRO A 11 -19.33 11.14 1.33
CA PRO A 11 -19.94 10.34 2.39
C PRO A 11 -18.83 9.86 3.32
N THR A 12 -19.16 9.60 4.59
CA THR A 12 -18.28 8.96 5.57
C THR A 12 -18.00 7.52 5.11
N TYR A 13 -17.24 7.39 4.04
CA TYR A 13 -16.54 6.17 3.70
C TYR A 13 -15.41 6.12 4.71
N ALA A 14 -15.60 5.32 5.75
CA ALA A 14 -14.48 4.79 6.51
C ALA A 14 -13.97 3.62 5.66
N PRO A 15 -12.95 3.82 4.79
CA PRO A 15 -12.30 2.66 4.19
C PRO A 15 -11.93 1.70 5.32
N PRO A 16 -12.00 0.37 5.12
CA PRO A 16 -11.35 -0.53 6.05
C PRO A 16 -9.93 0.00 6.28
N PRO A 17 -9.45 0.01 7.54
CA PRO A 17 -8.13 0.55 7.81
C PRO A 17 -7.15 -0.10 6.85
N ILE A 18 -6.27 0.71 6.26
CA ILE A 18 -5.31 0.31 5.21
C ILE A 18 -4.39 -0.82 5.74
N THR A 19 -4.48 -1.14 7.02
CA THR A 19 -3.85 -2.28 7.70
C THR A 19 -4.40 -3.65 7.29
N ALA A 20 -5.54 -3.77 6.62
CA ALA A 20 -6.19 -5.07 6.37
C ALA A 20 -5.45 -6.02 5.39
N ILE A 21 -4.42 -5.55 4.68
CA ILE A 21 -3.54 -6.42 3.88
C ILE A 21 -2.51 -7.06 4.82
N SER A 22 -2.42 -8.39 4.83
CA SER A 22 -1.47 -9.08 5.72
C SER A 22 -0.02 -8.70 5.40
N GLY A 23 0.75 -8.25 6.39
CA GLY A 23 2.17 -7.93 6.25
C GLY A 23 3.02 -9.10 5.72
N GLY A 24 2.56 -10.35 5.89
CA GLY A 24 3.26 -11.54 5.40
C GLY A 24 3.43 -11.62 3.88
N ALA A 25 2.48 -11.10 3.09
CA ALA A 25 2.61 -11.10 1.63
C ALA A 25 3.57 -10.00 1.14
N ALA A 26 3.53 -8.82 1.76
CA ALA A 26 4.51 -7.76 1.50
C ALA A 26 5.92 -8.24 1.87
N ALA A 27 6.06 -8.90 3.02
CA ALA A 27 7.31 -9.48 3.46
C ALA A 27 7.79 -10.61 2.55
N LEU A 28 6.91 -11.44 1.99
CA LEU A 28 7.29 -12.45 0.99
C LEU A 28 7.81 -11.78 -0.30
N ILE A 29 7.10 -10.77 -0.81
CA ILE A 29 7.47 -10.05 -2.04
C ILE A 29 8.81 -9.32 -1.86
N TYR A 30 9.05 -8.74 -0.68
CA TYR A 30 10.28 -8.03 -0.33
C TYR A 30 11.39 -8.91 0.26
N GLU A 31 11.33 -10.24 0.10
CA GLU A 31 12.37 -11.15 0.62
C GLU A 31 12.68 -10.96 2.12
N GLY A 32 11.65 -10.65 2.91
CA GLY A 32 11.73 -10.38 4.35
C GLY A 32 11.94 -8.91 4.71
N TYR A 33 12.15 -8.01 3.74
CA TYR A 33 12.33 -6.57 3.97
C TYR A 33 10.97 -5.86 4.12
N CYS A 34 10.33 -6.01 5.29
CA CYS A 34 9.01 -5.43 5.56
C CYS A 34 8.96 -4.76 6.93
N GLY A 35 9.57 -3.58 7.05
CA GLY A 35 9.34 -2.65 8.16
C GLY A 35 8.12 -1.76 7.92
N ASP A 36 7.86 -0.84 8.85
CA ASP A 36 6.68 0.04 8.81
C ASP A 36 6.62 0.92 7.55
N ASP A 37 7.74 1.56 7.17
CA ASP A 37 7.79 2.44 6.00
C ASP A 37 7.70 1.68 4.66
N PRO A 38 8.48 0.60 4.40
CA PRO A 38 8.33 -0.22 3.20
C PRO A 38 6.91 -0.80 3.06
N PHE A 39 6.29 -1.17 4.18
CA PHE A 39 4.92 -1.66 4.18
C PHE A 39 3.90 -0.56 3.87
N LEU A 40 4.08 0.66 4.38
CA LEU A 40 3.27 1.81 3.98
C LEU A 40 3.35 2.05 2.47
N TYR A 41 4.55 2.06 1.90
CA TYR A 41 4.71 2.31 0.47
C TYR A 41 4.11 1.20 -0.40
N PHE A 42 4.23 -0.06 0.02
CA PHE A 42 3.58 -1.18 -0.64
C PHE A 42 2.05 -1.01 -0.69
N ARG A 43 1.44 -0.55 0.41
CA ARG A 43 0.00 -0.29 0.46
C ARG A 43 -0.42 0.83 -0.50
N LEU A 44 0.36 1.90 -0.59
CA LEU A 44 0.12 2.99 -1.55
C LEU A 44 0.27 2.51 -3.00
N TRP A 45 1.28 1.68 -3.25
CA TRP A 45 1.48 1.05 -4.55
C TRP A 45 0.30 0.16 -4.94
N LEU A 46 -0.25 -0.63 -4.01
CA LEU A 46 -1.47 -1.43 -4.24
C LEU A 46 -2.68 -0.57 -4.58
N VAL A 47 -2.87 0.55 -3.88
CA VAL A 47 -3.93 1.52 -4.20
C VAL A 47 -3.76 2.05 -5.62
N ALA A 48 -2.53 2.32 -6.06
CA ALA A 48 -2.25 2.79 -7.42
C ALA A 48 -2.48 1.72 -8.51
N GLN A 49 -2.46 0.43 -8.17
CA GLN A 49 -2.86 -0.64 -9.09
C GLN A 49 -4.38 -0.65 -9.38
N GLY A 50 -5.14 0.12 -8.62
CA GLY A 50 -6.57 0.35 -8.82
C GLY A 50 -7.44 -0.42 -7.83
N LYS A 51 -8.68 0.09 -7.70
CA LYS A 51 -9.65 -0.37 -6.69
C LYS A 51 -9.86 -1.89 -6.68
N ALA A 52 -10.06 -2.49 -7.85
CA ALA A 52 -10.33 -3.92 -7.96
C ALA A 52 -9.15 -4.80 -7.50
N VAL A 53 -7.92 -4.35 -7.74
CA VAL A 53 -6.71 -5.06 -7.29
C VAL A 53 -6.58 -4.95 -5.78
N TYR A 54 -6.76 -3.74 -5.23
CA TYR A 54 -6.70 -3.49 -3.79
C TYR A 54 -7.76 -4.29 -3.03
N GLU A 55 -9.03 -4.22 -3.45
CA GLU A 55 -10.12 -4.96 -2.81
C GLU A 55 -9.95 -6.48 -2.97
N GLY A 56 -9.49 -6.96 -4.13
CA GLY A 56 -9.18 -8.37 -4.32
C GLY A 56 -8.07 -8.88 -3.39
N ALA A 57 -7.03 -8.07 -3.18
CA ALA A 57 -5.94 -8.40 -2.27
C ALA A 57 -6.34 -8.38 -0.79
N LEU A 58 -7.33 -7.55 -0.43
CA LEU A 58 -7.94 -7.55 0.91
C LEU A 58 -8.72 -8.84 1.18
N ASP A 59 -9.47 -9.32 0.18
CA ASP A 59 -10.27 -10.53 0.31
C ASP A 59 -9.42 -11.80 0.24
N ALA A 60 -8.46 -11.85 -0.68
CA ALA A 60 -7.56 -12.98 -0.88
C ALA A 60 -6.20 -12.50 -1.37
N VAL A 61 -5.24 -12.38 -0.46
CA VAL A 61 -3.90 -11.84 -0.78
C VAL A 61 -3.16 -12.63 -1.88
N ASP A 62 -3.48 -13.91 -2.05
CA ASP A 62 -2.94 -14.77 -3.11
C ASP A 62 -3.40 -14.35 -4.53
N SER A 63 -4.41 -13.49 -4.65
CA SER A 63 -4.82 -12.88 -5.92
C SER A 63 -3.73 -11.98 -6.51
N LEU A 64 -2.80 -11.48 -5.68
CA LEU A 64 -1.67 -10.67 -6.15
C LEU A 64 -0.77 -11.43 -7.12
N ALA A 65 -0.75 -12.77 -7.08
CA ALA A 65 0.01 -13.59 -8.01
C ALA A 65 -0.46 -13.46 -9.48
N ASP A 66 -1.70 -13.02 -9.72
CA ASP A 66 -2.21 -12.72 -11.06
C ASP A 66 -1.80 -11.36 -11.59
N HIS A 67 -1.28 -10.50 -10.71
CA HIS A 67 -1.04 -9.12 -11.04
C HIS A 67 0.30 -8.97 -11.78
N ARG A 68 0.26 -8.41 -12.99
CA ARG A 68 1.43 -8.35 -13.89
C ARG A 68 2.66 -7.70 -13.23
N PRO A 69 2.54 -6.56 -12.54
CA PRO A 69 3.64 -6.01 -11.74
C PRO A 69 4.23 -6.98 -10.71
N VAL A 70 3.42 -7.75 -9.98
CA VAL A 70 3.94 -8.75 -9.01
C VAL A 70 4.71 -9.86 -9.72
N GLN A 71 4.19 -10.33 -10.87
CA GLN A 71 4.88 -11.33 -11.68
C GLN A 71 6.23 -10.83 -12.23
N LEU A 72 6.35 -9.53 -12.54
CA LEU A 72 7.60 -8.92 -12.98
C LEU A 72 8.63 -8.88 -11.84
N LEU A 73 8.21 -8.51 -10.63
CA LEU A 73 9.06 -8.55 -9.44
C LEU A 73 9.62 -9.95 -9.18
N ALA A 74 8.81 -11.00 -9.40
CA ALA A 74 9.23 -12.38 -9.24
C ALA A 74 10.24 -12.88 -10.29
N THR A 75 10.56 -12.11 -11.34
CA THR A 75 11.49 -12.57 -12.38
C THR A 75 12.97 -12.46 -12.00
N LYS A 76 13.27 -11.76 -10.91
CA LYS A 76 14.63 -11.46 -10.45
C LYS A 76 14.63 -11.17 -8.95
N PRO A 77 15.76 -11.40 -8.25
CA PRO A 77 15.85 -11.09 -6.83
C PRO A 77 15.66 -9.59 -6.58
N MET A 78 15.20 -9.25 -5.37
CA MET A 78 14.96 -7.87 -4.94
C MET A 78 16.22 -7.00 -5.08
N SER A 79 17.42 -7.57 -4.94
CA SER A 79 18.70 -6.87 -5.14
C SER A 79 18.90 -6.30 -6.54
N ASP A 80 18.17 -6.83 -7.54
CA ASP A 80 18.34 -6.50 -8.96
C ASP A 80 17.19 -5.61 -9.47
N TRP A 81 16.32 -5.14 -8.57
CA TRP A 81 15.24 -4.22 -8.90
C TRP A 81 15.76 -2.80 -9.09
N ASP A 82 15.28 -2.14 -10.14
CA ASP A 82 15.52 -0.74 -10.44
C ASP A 82 14.81 0.16 -9.43
N GLU A 83 15.61 0.90 -8.65
CA GLU A 83 15.18 1.80 -7.56
C GLU A 83 14.08 2.79 -7.98
N ASP A 84 14.09 3.24 -9.23
CA ASP A 84 13.19 4.29 -9.72
C ASP A 84 11.87 3.74 -10.28
N SER A 85 11.82 2.48 -10.71
CA SER A 85 10.69 1.96 -11.50
C SER A 85 10.11 0.62 -11.07
N GLU A 86 10.90 -0.23 -10.40
CA GLU A 86 10.47 -1.58 -10.01
C GLU A 86 10.24 -1.70 -8.52
N TRP A 87 10.92 -0.89 -7.70
CA TRP A 87 10.59 -0.83 -6.29
C TRP A 87 9.13 -0.35 -6.14
N PRO A 88 8.26 -1.08 -5.39
CA PRO A 88 6.90 -0.67 -5.09
C PRO A 88 6.86 0.45 -4.04
N TRP A 89 7.77 1.42 -4.18
CA TRP A 89 7.87 2.59 -3.34
C TRP A 89 7.05 3.71 -3.97
N LEU A 90 5.82 3.88 -3.48
CA LEU A 90 4.95 4.95 -3.95
C LEU A 90 4.73 6.02 -2.88
N GLU A 91 5.81 6.41 -2.21
CA GLU A 91 5.81 7.49 -1.22
C GLU A 91 5.23 8.79 -1.80
N SER A 92 5.50 9.07 -3.08
CA SER A 92 4.97 10.25 -3.78
C SER A 92 3.44 10.37 -3.70
N LEU A 93 2.71 9.25 -3.59
CA LEU A 93 1.25 9.26 -3.43
C LEU A 93 0.81 9.91 -2.11
N LEU A 94 1.63 9.86 -1.05
CA LEU A 94 1.38 10.55 0.22
C LEU A 94 1.24 12.06 0.03
N TYR A 95 2.04 12.61 -0.87
CA TYR A 95 2.11 14.05 -1.09
C TYR A 95 1.08 14.57 -2.09
N VAL A 96 0.37 13.70 -2.83
CA VAL A 96 -0.60 14.15 -3.85
C VAL A 96 -1.73 14.99 -3.24
N ALA A 97 -2.32 14.54 -2.13
CA ALA A 97 -3.39 15.26 -1.45
C ALA A 97 -2.87 16.57 -0.81
N LEU A 98 -1.65 16.53 -0.25
CA LEU A 98 -0.95 17.70 0.29
C LEU A 98 -0.75 18.74 -0.81
N HIS A 99 -0.08 18.38 -1.91
CA HIS A 99 0.22 19.30 -3.00
C HIS A 99 -1.06 19.85 -3.66
N ALA A 100 -2.09 19.02 -3.83
CA ALA A 100 -3.37 19.48 -4.34
C ALA A 100 -4.02 20.53 -3.42
N TYR A 101 -3.95 20.32 -2.10
CA TYR A 101 -4.46 21.28 -1.11
C TYR A 101 -3.69 22.60 -1.17
N GLU A 102 -2.36 22.54 -1.10
CA GLU A 102 -1.51 23.74 -1.09
C GLU A 102 -1.65 24.53 -2.38
N HIS A 103 -1.65 23.85 -3.53
CA HIS A 103 -1.83 24.47 -4.84
C HIS A 103 -3.21 25.14 -4.99
N THR A 104 -4.28 24.51 -4.49
CA THR A 104 -5.65 25.03 -4.64
C THR A 104 -5.97 26.15 -3.66
N THR A 105 -5.40 26.11 -2.46
CA THR A 105 -5.75 27.03 -1.37
C THR A 105 -4.71 28.12 -1.13
N GLY A 106 -3.47 27.92 -1.58
CA GLY A 106 -2.31 28.77 -1.26
C GLY A 106 -1.89 28.70 0.21
N LYS A 107 -2.43 27.75 0.99
CA LYS A 107 -2.15 27.58 2.42
C LYS A 107 -1.23 26.37 2.62
N ASN A 108 -0.37 26.45 3.63
CA ASN A 108 0.42 25.30 4.05
C ASN A 108 -0.51 24.21 4.61
N PHE A 109 -0.28 22.97 4.20
CA PHE A 109 -1.10 21.83 4.58
C PHE A 109 -0.96 21.48 6.07
N ASP A 110 0.26 21.51 6.60
CA ASP A 110 0.53 21.14 8.00
C ASP A 110 -0.18 22.08 8.97
N ASP A 111 -0.15 23.39 8.70
CA ASP A 111 -0.90 24.39 9.46
C ASP A 111 -2.40 24.08 9.48
N ALA A 112 -2.95 23.70 8.32
CA ALA A 112 -4.38 23.43 8.16
C ALA A 112 -4.84 22.14 8.86
N ILE A 113 -3.97 21.14 8.92
CA ILE A 113 -4.22 19.90 9.66
C ILE A 113 -4.09 20.13 11.17
N ALA A 114 -3.04 20.82 11.59
CA ALA A 114 -2.79 21.13 13.00
C ALA A 114 -3.98 21.85 13.65
N THR A 115 -4.68 22.69 12.88
CA THR A 115 -5.90 23.36 13.34
C THR A 115 -7.16 22.47 13.32
N ARG A 116 -7.21 21.45 12.46
CA ARG A 116 -8.45 20.67 12.23
C ARG A 116 -8.57 19.47 13.14
N ARG A 117 -7.54 18.62 13.27
CA ARG A 117 -7.43 17.49 14.21
C ARG A 117 -6.03 16.86 14.13
N PRO A 118 -5.15 17.07 15.13
CA PRO A 118 -3.81 16.44 15.12
C PRO A 118 -3.87 14.90 15.16
N ASP A 119 -4.92 14.32 15.76
CA ASP A 119 -5.04 12.87 15.95
C ASP A 119 -5.41 12.09 14.68
N THR A 120 -5.97 12.76 13.66
CA THR A 120 -6.50 12.08 12.45
C THR A 120 -5.46 11.70 11.42
N LEU A 121 -4.33 12.42 11.32
CA LEU A 121 -3.27 12.00 10.39
C LEU A 121 -2.53 10.78 10.91
N ARG A 122 -2.25 10.75 12.21
CA ARG A 122 -1.63 9.59 12.87
C ARG A 122 -2.38 8.31 12.56
N SER A 123 -3.70 8.29 12.76
CA SER A 123 -4.51 7.07 12.61
C SER A 123 -4.58 6.48 11.19
N VAL A 124 -4.27 7.23 10.14
CA VAL A 124 -4.30 6.70 8.75
C VAL A 124 -2.98 6.00 8.40
N PHE A 125 -1.87 6.45 8.99
CA PHE A 125 -0.54 5.94 8.75
C PHE A 125 -0.05 4.97 9.83
N GLU A 126 -0.47 5.18 11.07
CA GLU A 126 -0.21 4.32 12.22
C GLU A 126 -1.29 3.23 12.31
N GLY A 127 -0.83 1.98 12.21
CA GLY A 127 -1.63 0.81 12.50
C GLY A 127 -0.84 -0.42 12.10
N ASP A 128 -0.70 -1.36 13.04
CA ASP A 128 -0.06 -2.64 12.74
C ASP A 128 -0.80 -3.32 11.58
N PRO A 129 -0.08 -4.00 10.67
CA PRO A 129 -0.72 -4.87 9.69
C PRO A 129 -1.71 -5.78 10.41
N ALA A 130 -2.95 -5.78 9.94
CA ALA A 130 -3.98 -6.64 10.48
C ALA A 130 -3.73 -8.08 10.00
N GLY A 131 -3.98 -9.02 10.91
CA GLY A 131 -3.75 -10.44 10.69
C GLY A 131 -2.43 -10.93 11.29
N GLU A 132 -2.35 -12.24 11.49
CA GLU A 132 -1.13 -12.86 12.01
C GLU A 132 0.02 -12.72 11.00
N PRO A 133 1.23 -12.33 11.45
CA PRO A 133 2.40 -12.34 10.60
C PRO A 133 2.65 -13.77 10.08
N TRP A 134 3.11 -13.87 8.83
CA TRP A 134 3.48 -15.17 8.27
C TRP A 134 4.86 -15.55 8.80
N ASP A 135 5.04 -16.80 9.20
CA ASP A 135 6.38 -17.33 9.40
C ASP A 135 7.06 -17.56 8.05
N LEU A 136 7.84 -16.58 7.59
CA LEU A 136 8.56 -16.68 6.32
C LEU A 136 9.70 -17.72 6.34
N SER A 137 10.12 -18.17 7.53
CA SER A 137 11.08 -19.28 7.65
C SER A 137 10.44 -20.65 7.46
N ASN A 138 9.11 -20.71 7.37
CA ASN A 138 8.33 -21.92 7.16
C ASN A 138 7.67 -21.95 5.76
N PRO A 139 8.33 -22.57 4.76
CA PRO A 139 7.78 -22.68 3.40
C PRO A 139 6.40 -23.36 3.32
N GLU A 140 6.07 -24.25 4.24
CA GLU A 140 4.77 -24.92 4.26
C GLU A 140 3.65 -23.96 4.69
N GLU A 141 3.93 -23.05 5.61
CA GLU A 141 3.00 -21.99 5.98
C GLU A 141 2.75 -21.03 4.83
N ILE A 142 3.81 -20.60 4.14
CA ILE A 142 3.70 -19.72 2.96
C ILE A 142 2.86 -20.39 1.88
N ARG A 143 3.13 -21.67 1.56
CA ARG A 143 2.34 -22.44 0.59
C ARG A 143 0.88 -22.63 1.00
N ARG A 144 0.58 -22.70 2.30
CA ARG A 144 -0.79 -22.82 2.81
C ARG A 144 -1.56 -21.50 2.70
N ARG A 145 -0.91 -20.37 3.03
CA ARG A 145 -1.55 -19.05 3.08
C ARG A 145 -1.61 -18.36 1.71
N GLY A 146 -0.63 -18.60 0.84
CA GLY A 146 -0.55 -18.02 -0.50
C GLY A 146 0.14 -18.97 -1.48
N PRO A 147 -0.51 -20.06 -1.92
CA PRO A 147 0.11 -21.08 -2.76
C PRO A 147 0.64 -20.53 -4.10
N ARG A 148 0.00 -19.50 -4.65
CA ARG A 148 0.38 -18.94 -5.96
C ARG A 148 1.50 -17.93 -5.81
N LEU A 149 1.46 -17.10 -4.77
CA LEU A 149 2.59 -16.26 -4.38
C LEU A 149 3.81 -17.10 -4.01
N ALA A 150 3.62 -18.21 -3.29
CA ALA A 150 4.67 -19.15 -2.97
C ALA A 150 5.33 -19.71 -4.23
N ALA A 151 4.56 -20.04 -5.27
CA ALA A 151 5.10 -20.51 -6.55
C ALA A 151 5.93 -19.45 -7.29
N LEU A 152 5.69 -18.15 -7.02
CA LEU A 152 6.42 -17.05 -7.62
C LEU A 152 7.69 -16.67 -6.86
N PHE A 153 7.70 -16.77 -5.53
CA PHE A 153 8.78 -16.21 -4.70
C PHE A 153 9.58 -17.26 -3.89
N LEU A 154 9.13 -18.52 -3.83
CA LEU A 154 9.92 -19.62 -3.26
C LEU A 154 10.66 -20.34 -4.39
N HIS A 155 11.97 -20.16 -4.46
CA HIS A 155 12.86 -20.83 -5.41
C HIS A 155 13.93 -21.64 -4.68
#